data_AF-A0A498S9A1-F1
#
_entry.id   AF-A0A498S9A1-F1
#
_cell.length_a   1.000
_cell.length_b   1.000
_cell.length_c   1.000
_cell.angle_alpha   90.00
_cell.angle_beta   90.00
_cell.angle_gamma   90.00
#
_symmetry.space_group_name_H-M   'P 1'
#
loop_
_entity.id
_entity.type
_entity.pdbx_description
1 polymer ?
#
loop_
_entity_poly.entity_id
_entity_poly.type
_entity_poly.pdbx_seq_one_letter_code
_entity_poly.pdbx_strand_id
1 'polypeptide(L)'
;MQIRFYPLRSIYLPVLGNVPNCISWLAVILKLSVFLPEGMDYWISLLELITGIVYVSAVEGYREDSEESYGPIKTDDLHHLKEGEIFVDSESGHKFRVKKTALPQQSVGGPHGVGDPNDRSLRRLEADVLIPDRMNERIQRVECREPLEGLARCFRKEGNVIGIRKCQKELKRYEECQLAKFNDPWFRQQITDEYIKERSEYRRTGKNVMERKWEDYCEYKKKKGDWIDLSDYNK
;
A
#
# COMPACT_ATOMS: atom_id res chain seq x y z
N MET A 1 -11.28 16.70 2.60
CA MET A 1 -11.96 15.62 3.35
C MET A 1 -12.47 14.64 2.31
N GLN A 2 -11.91 13.45 2.20
CA GLN A 2 -12.25 12.54 1.10
C GLN A 2 -12.83 11.24 1.62
N ILE A 3 -13.71 10.67 0.82
CA ILE A 3 -14.66 9.65 1.22
C ILE A 3 -14.16 8.28 0.77
N ARG A 4 -13.99 7.39 1.74
CA ARG A 4 -13.87 5.96 1.52
C ARG A 4 -15.23 5.31 1.58
N PHE A 5 -15.38 4.27 0.79
CA PHE A 5 -16.62 3.55 0.63
C PHE A 5 -16.37 2.11 1.01
N TYR A 6 -17.00 1.69 2.10
CA TYR A 6 -16.93 0.30 2.55
C TYR A 6 -18.24 -0.39 2.20
N PRO A 7 -18.22 -1.56 1.56
CA PRO A 7 -19.44 -2.33 1.35
C PRO A 7 -20.07 -2.64 2.72
N LEU A 8 -21.41 -2.62 2.78
CA LEU A 8 -22.14 -2.98 3.98
C LEU A 8 -22.01 -4.49 4.23
N ARG A 9 -20.96 -4.90 4.93
CA ARG A 9 -21.02 -6.17 5.69
C ARG A 9 -22.03 -5.97 6.82
N SER A 10 -23.02 -6.84 6.88
CA SER A 10 -23.93 -6.97 8.01
C SER A 10 -23.10 -7.25 9.27
N ILE A 11 -22.92 -6.24 10.12
CA ILE A 11 -22.32 -6.41 11.44
C ILE A 11 -23.47 -6.77 12.38
N TYR A 12 -23.72 -8.07 12.56
CA TYR A 12 -24.16 -8.53 13.87
C TYR A 12 -22.95 -8.45 14.79
N LEU A 13 -22.99 -7.56 15.78
CA LEU A 13 -21.91 -7.44 16.76
C LEU A 13 -21.80 -8.75 17.56
N PRO A 14 -20.59 -9.28 17.76
CA PRO A 14 -20.36 -10.34 18.74
C PRO A 14 -20.31 -9.71 20.12
N VAL A 15 -21.28 -10.04 20.97
CA VAL A 15 -21.28 -9.69 22.39
C VAL A 15 -21.13 -10.98 23.19
N LEU A 16 -19.94 -11.13 23.77
CA LEU A 16 -19.57 -12.02 24.89
C LEU A 16 -19.68 -13.52 24.56
N GLY A 17 -18.61 -14.31 24.56
CA GLY A 17 -17.48 -14.33 25.48
C GLY A 17 -17.25 -15.80 25.84
N ASN A 18 -15.99 -16.21 25.92
CA ASN A 18 -15.52 -17.55 26.29
C ASN A 18 -15.87 -18.69 25.33
N VAL A 19 -14.90 -19.06 24.51
CA VAL A 19 -14.65 -20.47 24.19
C VAL A 19 -14.07 -21.12 25.46
N PRO A 20 -14.75 -22.13 26.05
CA PRO A 20 -14.03 -23.31 26.46
C PRO A 20 -14.79 -24.59 26.07
N ASN A 21 -14.06 -25.48 25.40
CA ASN A 21 -14.19 -26.93 25.48
C ASN A 21 -15.49 -27.58 24.98
N CYS A 22 -15.55 -27.82 23.66
CA CYS A 22 -16.44 -28.81 23.03
C CYS A 22 -16.19 -30.27 23.49
N ILE A 23 -15.19 -30.54 24.34
CA ILE A 23 -14.86 -31.89 24.83
C ILE A 23 -15.67 -32.26 26.08
N SER A 24 -16.29 -31.29 26.79
CA SER A 24 -17.00 -31.57 28.04
C SER A 24 -18.43 -32.12 27.86
N TRP A 25 -19.09 -31.84 26.74
CA TRP A 25 -20.49 -32.22 26.53
C TRP A 25 -20.68 -33.68 26.09
N LEU A 26 -19.70 -34.28 25.39
CA LEU A 26 -19.73 -35.70 25.07
C LEU A 26 -19.57 -36.59 26.33
N ALA A 27 -18.84 -36.11 27.34
CA ALA A 27 -18.67 -36.82 28.60
C ALA A 27 -19.91 -36.80 29.50
N VAL A 28 -20.78 -35.79 29.38
CA VAL A 28 -22.06 -35.72 30.11
C VAL A 28 -23.10 -36.64 29.44
N ILE A 29 -23.13 -36.70 28.11
CA ILE A 29 -24.03 -37.58 27.37
C ILE A 29 -23.68 -39.06 27.60
N LEU A 30 -22.39 -39.42 27.65
CA LEU A 30 -21.94 -40.80 27.95
C LEU A 30 -22.07 -41.20 29.43
N LYS A 31 -22.17 -40.26 30.37
CA LYS A 31 -22.41 -40.57 31.80
C LYS A 31 -23.90 -40.69 32.16
N LEU A 32 -24.81 -40.25 31.30
CA LEU A 32 -26.26 -40.37 31.52
C LEU A 32 -26.88 -41.65 30.93
N SER A 33 -26.11 -42.47 30.21
CA SER A 33 -26.62 -43.73 29.62
C SER A 33 -26.48 -44.97 30.54
N VAL A 34 -26.00 -44.81 31.78
CA VAL A 34 -25.75 -45.96 32.69
C VAL A 34 -26.85 -46.14 33.75
N PHE A 35 -27.90 -45.33 33.75
CA PHE A 35 -28.95 -45.47 34.74
C PHE A 35 -30.31 -45.10 34.17
N LEU A 36 -30.94 -45.99 33.41
CA LEU A 36 -32.39 -46.21 33.46
C LEU A 36 -32.79 -47.48 32.68
N PRO A 37 -33.75 -48.25 33.21
CA PRO A 37 -34.06 -49.61 32.79
C PRO A 37 -35.01 -49.66 31.60
N GLU A 38 -35.18 -50.88 31.10
CA GLU A 38 -35.86 -51.29 29.88
C GLU A 38 -37.27 -50.70 29.68
N GLY A 39 -37.50 -50.16 28.49
CA GLY A 39 -38.82 -50.02 27.87
C GLY A 39 -39.34 -48.60 27.78
N MET A 40 -39.07 -47.89 26.68
CA MET A 40 -39.94 -46.85 26.11
C MET A 40 -39.48 -46.49 24.67
N ASP A 41 -40.15 -47.05 23.66
CA ASP A 41 -39.93 -46.77 22.22
C ASP A 41 -40.33 -45.35 21.76
N TYR A 42 -40.62 -44.42 22.68
CA TYR A 42 -41.10 -43.07 22.35
C TYR A 42 -39.98 -42.00 22.26
N TRP A 43 -38.72 -42.34 22.54
CA TRP A 43 -37.61 -41.38 22.54
C TRP A 43 -36.79 -41.33 21.24
N ILE A 44 -36.83 -42.39 20.43
CA ILE A 44 -36.12 -42.42 19.13
C ILE A 44 -36.73 -41.39 18.16
N SER A 45 -38.06 -41.25 18.13
CA SER A 45 -38.73 -40.26 17.28
C SER A 45 -38.48 -38.81 17.70
N LEU A 46 -38.21 -38.54 18.98
CA LEU A 46 -37.89 -37.19 19.45
C LEU A 46 -36.43 -36.82 19.14
N LEU A 47 -35.51 -37.79 19.18
CA LEU A 47 -34.10 -37.59 18.83
C LEU A 47 -33.88 -37.43 17.31
N GLU A 48 -34.67 -38.11 16.46
CA GLU A 48 -34.63 -37.89 15.01
C GLU A 48 -35.24 -36.54 14.60
N LEU A 49 -36.25 -36.04 15.32
CA LEU A 49 -36.81 -34.70 15.10
C LEU A 49 -35.81 -33.58 15.48
N ILE A 50 -35.09 -33.76 16.58
CA ILE A 50 -34.10 -32.78 17.06
C ILE A 50 -32.83 -32.80 16.19
N THR A 51 -32.37 -33.96 15.73
CA THR A 51 -31.21 -34.05 14.81
C THR A 51 -31.57 -33.59 13.39
N GLY A 52 -32.81 -33.80 12.93
CA GLY A 52 -33.30 -33.29 11.64
C GLY A 52 -33.38 -31.76 11.56
N ILE A 53 -33.86 -31.08 12.62
CA ILE A 53 -33.94 -29.60 12.66
C ILE A 53 -32.56 -28.95 12.67
N VAL A 54 -31.57 -29.56 13.32
CA VAL A 54 -30.18 -29.07 13.32
C VAL A 54 -29.52 -29.24 11.95
N TYR A 55 -29.83 -30.32 11.20
CA TYR A 55 -29.27 -30.54 9.87
C TYR A 55 -29.85 -29.60 8.81
N VAL A 56 -31.15 -29.28 8.87
CA VAL A 56 -31.78 -28.31 7.93
C VAL A 56 -31.27 -26.89 8.16
N SER A 57 -30.99 -26.50 9.41
CA SER A 57 -30.43 -25.18 9.73
C SER A 57 -28.96 -25.01 9.29
N ALA A 58 -28.26 -26.10 8.98
CA ALA A 58 -26.85 -26.07 8.54
C ALA A 58 -26.67 -26.04 7.01
N VAL A 59 -27.72 -26.35 6.24
CA VAL A 59 -27.61 -26.47 4.76
C VAL A 59 -28.15 -25.24 4.03
N GLU A 60 -28.93 -24.38 4.68
CA GLU A 60 -29.50 -23.18 4.05
C GLU A 60 -28.64 -21.91 4.25
N GLY A 61 -27.32 -22.08 4.10
CA GLY A 61 -26.32 -21.04 4.36
C GLY A 61 -25.23 -20.91 3.30
N TYR A 62 -25.36 -21.55 2.13
CA TYR A 62 -24.46 -21.36 1.00
C TYR A 62 -25.26 -20.85 -0.21
N ARG A 63 -25.51 -19.54 -0.20
CA ARG A 63 -26.00 -18.81 -1.38
C ARG A 63 -24.82 -18.05 -1.96
N GLU A 64 -24.47 -18.45 -3.18
CA GLU A 64 -23.51 -17.87 -4.14
C GLU A 64 -22.85 -16.56 -3.72
N ASP A 65 -21.53 -16.64 -3.53
CA ASP A 65 -20.64 -15.48 -3.47
C ASP A 65 -20.82 -14.64 -4.73
N SER A 66 -21.63 -13.58 -4.64
CA SER A 66 -21.66 -12.53 -5.64
C SER A 66 -20.33 -11.79 -5.61
N GLU A 67 -19.51 -12.06 -6.62
CA GLU A 67 -18.37 -11.27 -7.12
C GLU A 67 -18.12 -9.97 -6.34
N GLU A 68 -17.15 -10.02 -5.42
CA GLU A 68 -16.66 -8.87 -4.68
C GLU A 68 -15.94 -7.92 -5.66
N SER A 69 -16.69 -6.98 -6.23
CA SER A 69 -16.16 -5.94 -7.12
C SER A 69 -15.32 -4.95 -6.32
N TYR A 70 -14.02 -5.24 -6.20
CA TYR A 70 -12.97 -4.29 -5.79
C TYR A 70 -12.72 -3.25 -6.90
N GLY A 71 -13.77 -2.54 -7.31
CA GLY A 71 -13.70 -1.49 -8.32
C GLY A 71 -13.58 -0.09 -7.69
N PRO A 72 -12.75 0.81 -8.24
CA PRO A 72 -12.82 2.23 -7.89
C PRO A 72 -14.19 2.79 -8.30
N ILE A 73 -14.88 3.45 -7.37
CA ILE A 73 -16.14 4.15 -7.64
C ILE A 73 -15.88 5.24 -8.66
N LYS A 74 -16.70 5.27 -9.71
CA LYS A 74 -16.50 6.09 -10.91
C LYS A 74 -17.07 7.52 -10.79
N THR A 75 -17.52 7.92 -9.59
CA THR A 75 -18.17 9.22 -9.35
C THR A 75 -17.25 10.17 -8.59
N ASP A 76 -16.97 11.34 -9.15
CA ASP A 76 -15.92 12.24 -8.66
C ASP A 76 -16.38 13.28 -7.61
N ASP A 77 -17.66 13.66 -7.58
CA ASP A 77 -18.16 14.72 -6.67
C ASP A 77 -18.67 14.19 -5.33
N LEU A 78 -17.74 13.76 -4.50
CA LEU A 78 -17.98 13.19 -3.18
C LEU A 78 -18.03 14.24 -2.05
N HIS A 79 -17.93 15.53 -2.36
CA HIS A 79 -17.80 16.57 -1.34
C HIS A 79 -19.04 16.81 -0.48
N HIS A 80 -20.23 16.49 -0.98
CA HIS A 80 -21.50 16.79 -0.32
C HIS A 80 -21.96 15.69 0.66
N LEU A 81 -21.36 14.51 0.59
CA LEU A 81 -21.77 13.36 1.41
C LEU A 81 -21.26 13.49 2.85
N LYS A 82 -22.11 13.15 3.82
CA LYS A 82 -21.76 13.12 5.26
C LYS A 82 -21.18 11.78 5.66
N GLU A 83 -20.41 11.79 6.74
CA GLU A 83 -19.81 10.56 7.26
C GLU A 83 -20.89 9.57 7.69
N GLY A 84 -20.79 8.32 7.24
CA GLY A 84 -21.75 7.26 7.51
C GLY A 84 -22.93 7.17 6.55
N GLU A 85 -23.09 8.10 5.60
CA GLU A 85 -24.15 8.01 4.57
C GLU A 85 -23.94 6.79 3.66
N ILE A 86 -25.05 6.22 3.20
CA ILE A 86 -25.06 5.13 2.23
C ILE A 86 -25.21 5.76 0.85
N PHE A 87 -24.13 5.70 0.08
CA PHE A 87 -24.13 6.09 -1.32
C PHE A 87 -24.49 4.87 -2.17
N VAL A 88 -25.38 5.08 -3.14
CA VAL A 88 -25.72 4.07 -4.14
C VAL A 88 -25.14 4.54 -5.45
N ASP A 89 -24.23 3.75 -6.02
CA ASP A 89 -23.66 4.07 -7.32
C ASP A 89 -24.75 3.94 -8.41
N SER A 90 -24.88 4.97 -9.25
CA SER A 90 -25.88 5.02 -10.32
C SER A 90 -25.60 4.03 -11.44
N GLU A 91 -24.34 3.66 -11.66
CA GLU A 91 -23.96 2.73 -12.74
C GLU A 91 -23.99 1.26 -12.27
N SER A 92 -23.47 0.99 -11.07
CA SER A 92 -23.33 -0.39 -10.58
C SER A 92 -24.42 -0.84 -9.61
N GLY A 93 -25.23 0.08 -9.08
CA GLY A 93 -26.27 -0.22 -8.08
C GLY A 93 -25.72 -0.67 -6.72
N HIS A 94 -24.39 -0.70 -6.55
CA HIS A 94 -23.76 -1.12 -5.29
C HIS A 94 -23.91 -0.05 -4.21
N LYS A 95 -24.16 -0.51 -2.98
CA LYS A 95 -24.31 0.34 -1.79
C LYS A 95 -23.00 0.42 -1.05
N PHE A 96 -22.53 1.64 -0.82
CA PHE A 96 -21.29 1.91 -0.13
C PHE A 96 -21.49 2.82 1.07
N ARG A 97 -20.81 2.52 2.18
CA ARG A 97 -20.79 3.37 3.36
C ARG A 97 -19.65 4.37 3.33
N VAL A 98 -19.99 5.65 3.35
CA VAL A 98 -19.06 6.79 3.41
C VAL A 98 -18.27 6.77 4.73
N LYS A 99 -16.94 6.79 4.67
CA LYS A 99 -16.01 7.08 5.78
C LYS A 99 -15.10 8.22 5.38
N LYS A 100 -14.94 9.24 6.19
CA LYS A 100 -14.11 10.39 5.82
C LYS A 100 -12.68 10.18 6.32
N THR A 101 -11.72 10.13 5.41
CA THR A 101 -10.30 10.13 5.76
C THR A 101 -9.73 11.54 5.78
N ALA A 102 -8.78 11.77 6.69
CA ALA A 102 -8.04 13.03 6.75
C ALA A 102 -7.24 13.31 5.47
N LEU A 103 -6.80 12.24 4.79
CA LEU A 103 -6.04 12.31 3.54
C LEU A 103 -6.93 12.13 2.30
N PRO A 104 -6.55 12.75 1.18
CA PRO A 104 -7.28 12.61 -0.08
C PRO A 104 -7.16 11.20 -0.69
N GLN A 105 -8.16 10.77 -1.44
CA GLN A 105 -8.28 9.43 -2.04
C GLN A 105 -7.11 9.11 -2.97
N GLN A 106 -6.66 10.10 -3.75
CA GLN A 106 -5.45 9.99 -4.59
C GLN A 106 -4.17 9.70 -3.80
N SER A 107 -4.16 9.96 -2.50
CA SER A 107 -3.02 9.70 -1.61
C SER A 107 -3.09 8.39 -0.85
N VAL A 108 -4.27 7.75 -0.75
CA VAL A 108 -4.49 6.53 0.05
C VAL A 108 -5.22 5.42 -0.74
N GLY A 109 -5.32 5.57 -2.04
CA GLY A 109 -5.90 4.60 -2.98
C GLY A 109 -4.84 3.73 -3.66
N GLY A 110 -5.22 3.13 -4.79
CA GLY A 110 -4.34 2.31 -5.63
C GLY A 110 -4.16 0.87 -5.11
N PRO A 111 -3.52 0.01 -5.92
CA PRO A 111 -3.40 -1.42 -5.66
C PRO A 111 -2.62 -1.75 -4.37
N HIS A 112 -1.67 -0.88 -3.99
CA HIS A 112 -0.86 -1.03 -2.78
C HIS A 112 -1.20 -0.01 -1.69
N GLY A 113 -2.30 0.74 -1.82
CA GLY A 113 -2.72 1.73 -0.81
C GLY A 113 -1.81 2.97 -0.68
N VAL A 114 -0.89 3.17 -1.62
CA VAL A 114 0.11 4.26 -1.64
C VAL A 114 -0.24 5.40 -2.61
N GLY A 115 -1.46 5.39 -3.14
CA GLY A 115 -2.01 6.36 -4.08
C GLY A 115 -2.22 5.81 -5.49
N ASP A 116 -2.90 6.59 -6.33
CA ASP A 116 -3.23 6.22 -7.71
C ASP A 116 -1.98 6.23 -8.61
N PRO A 117 -1.64 5.13 -9.31
CA PRO A 117 -0.58 5.09 -10.31
C PRO A 117 -0.65 6.12 -11.43
N ASN A 118 -1.85 6.52 -11.86
CA ASN A 118 -2.04 7.38 -13.04
C ASN A 118 -2.10 8.87 -12.69
N ASP A 119 -2.13 9.20 -11.40
CA ASP A 119 -2.11 10.56 -10.90
C ASP A 119 -0.77 11.25 -11.19
N ARG A 120 -0.81 12.32 -11.98
CA ARG A 120 0.35 13.18 -12.32
C ARG A 120 0.45 14.45 -11.45
N SER A 121 -0.46 14.66 -10.51
CA SER A 121 -0.42 15.84 -9.65
C SER A 121 0.74 15.76 -8.66
N LEU A 122 1.40 16.90 -8.45
CA LEU A 122 2.46 17.05 -7.46
C LEU A 122 1.88 17.52 -6.13
N ARG A 123 2.33 16.90 -5.05
CA ARG A 123 2.07 17.40 -3.70
C ARG A 123 2.97 18.59 -3.41
N ARG A 124 2.60 19.45 -2.44
CA ARG A 124 3.42 20.60 -2.02
C ARG A 124 4.85 20.20 -1.65
N LEU A 125 4.99 19.16 -0.82
CA LEU A 125 6.30 18.61 -0.45
C LEU A 125 7.11 18.14 -1.66
N GLU A 126 6.46 17.59 -2.68
CA GLU A 126 7.14 17.10 -3.88
C GLU A 126 7.61 18.29 -4.74
N ALA A 127 6.75 19.30 -4.93
CA ALA A 127 7.03 20.48 -5.72
C ALA A 127 8.07 21.42 -5.08
N ASP A 128 8.02 21.58 -3.75
CA ASP A 128 8.79 22.58 -3.02
C ASP A 128 10.11 22.05 -2.45
N VAL A 129 10.20 20.73 -2.18
CA VAL A 129 11.38 20.11 -1.53
C VAL A 129 11.99 19.04 -2.44
N LEU A 130 11.24 17.98 -2.76
CA LEU A 130 11.84 16.81 -3.43
C LEU A 130 12.34 17.10 -4.85
N ILE A 131 11.57 17.83 -5.66
CA ILE A 131 11.99 18.17 -7.03
C ILE A 131 13.20 19.11 -7.01
N PRO A 132 13.21 20.23 -6.25
CA PRO A 132 14.40 21.06 -6.08
C PRO A 132 15.64 20.30 -5.59
N ASP A 133 15.48 19.39 -4.65
CA ASP A 133 16.60 18.57 -4.15
C ASP A 133 17.15 17.66 -5.24
N ARG A 134 16.29 16.98 -5.99
CA ARG A 134 16.71 16.15 -7.15
C ARG A 134 17.36 16.97 -8.25
N MET A 135 16.86 18.18 -8.52
CA MET A 135 17.50 19.12 -9.44
C MET A 135 18.92 19.46 -8.98
N ASN A 136 19.09 19.80 -7.70
CA ASN A 136 20.41 20.10 -7.12
C ASN A 136 21.37 18.90 -7.20
N GLU A 137 20.91 17.69 -6.89
CA GLU A 137 21.72 16.48 -7.04
C GLU A 137 22.17 16.28 -8.50
N ARG A 138 21.26 16.47 -9.46
CA ARG A 138 21.57 16.32 -10.88
C ARG A 138 22.53 17.40 -11.38
N ILE A 139 22.34 18.63 -10.93
CA ILE A 139 23.23 19.76 -11.24
C ILE A 139 24.65 19.45 -10.75
N GLN A 140 24.80 18.97 -9.52
CA GLN A 140 26.12 18.66 -8.95
C GLN A 140 26.79 17.45 -9.62
N ARG A 141 26.03 16.39 -9.90
CA ARG A 141 26.58 15.14 -10.45
C ARG A 141 26.90 15.22 -11.93
N VAL A 142 26.10 15.93 -12.72
CA VAL A 142 26.17 15.89 -14.19
C VAL A 142 26.40 17.26 -14.82
N GLU A 143 25.48 18.21 -14.63
CA GLU A 143 25.48 19.48 -15.40
C GLU A 143 26.66 20.39 -15.06
N CYS A 144 26.88 20.65 -13.77
CA CYS A 144 27.90 21.57 -13.27
C CYS A 144 29.09 20.82 -12.64
N ARG A 145 29.37 19.60 -13.11
CA ARG A 145 30.47 18.76 -12.60
C ARG A 145 31.83 19.41 -12.81
N GLU A 146 32.08 19.99 -13.99
CA GLU A 146 33.37 20.62 -14.32
C GLU A 146 33.71 21.83 -13.40
N PRO A 147 32.83 22.84 -13.24
CA PRO A 147 33.11 23.95 -12.32
C PRO A 147 33.18 23.48 -10.86
N LEU A 148 32.39 22.48 -10.46
CA LEU A 148 32.46 21.89 -9.12
C LEU A 148 33.81 21.22 -8.86
N GLU A 149 34.35 20.48 -9.83
CA GLU A 149 35.69 19.89 -9.73
C GLU A 149 36.78 20.96 -9.71
N GLY A 150 36.62 22.05 -10.47
CA GLY A 150 37.52 23.21 -10.44
C GLY A 150 37.60 23.84 -9.05
N LEU A 151 36.43 24.08 -8.44
CA LEU A 151 36.31 24.58 -7.07
C LEU A 151 36.92 23.60 -6.06
N ALA A 152 36.62 22.30 -6.15
CA ALA A 152 37.17 21.28 -5.28
C ALA A 152 38.71 21.19 -5.38
N ARG A 153 39.28 21.33 -6.59
CA ARG A 153 40.73 21.39 -6.77
C ARG A 153 41.34 22.62 -6.10
N CYS A 154 40.68 23.77 -6.15
CA CYS A 154 41.15 24.97 -5.48
C CYS A 154 41.12 24.83 -3.95
N PHE A 155 40.02 24.32 -3.38
CA PHE A 155 39.93 24.03 -1.94
C PHE A 155 40.95 23.01 -1.46
N ARG A 156 41.29 21.99 -2.27
CA ARG A 156 42.36 21.04 -1.94
C ARG A 156 43.75 21.68 -1.91
N LYS A 157 43.99 22.75 -2.68
CA LYS A 157 45.30 23.44 -2.74
C LYS A 157 45.46 24.48 -1.63
N GLU A 158 44.46 25.31 -1.42
CA GLU A 158 44.52 26.45 -0.48
C GLU A 158 44.02 26.11 0.93
N GLY A 159 43.35 24.97 1.10
CA GLY A 159 42.65 24.58 2.32
C GLY A 159 41.25 25.20 2.41
N ASN A 160 40.32 24.53 3.10
CA ASN A 160 38.89 24.91 3.08
C ASN A 160 38.61 26.32 3.64
N VAL A 161 39.27 26.71 4.74
CA VAL A 161 38.99 27.99 5.44
C VAL A 161 39.52 29.19 4.64
N ILE A 162 40.75 29.10 4.14
CA ILE A 162 41.38 30.18 3.35
C ILE A 162 40.86 30.15 1.90
N GLY A 163 40.56 28.97 1.40
CA GLY A 163 40.07 28.72 0.05
C GLY A 163 38.77 29.44 -0.26
N ILE A 164 37.85 29.63 0.70
CA ILE A 164 36.62 30.41 0.45
C ILE A 164 36.92 31.83 -0.05
N ARG A 165 38.00 32.45 0.45
CA ARG A 165 38.43 33.79 0.02
C ARG A 165 39.27 33.78 -1.25
N LYS A 166 40.18 32.81 -1.41
CA LYS A 166 41.09 32.75 -2.56
C LYS A 166 40.47 32.14 -3.82
N CYS A 167 39.50 31.23 -3.65
CA CYS A 167 38.83 30.50 -4.73
C CYS A 167 37.53 31.16 -5.21
N GLN A 168 37.31 32.45 -4.93
CA GLN A 168 36.07 33.17 -5.29
C GLN A 168 35.74 33.09 -6.77
N LYS A 169 36.75 33.08 -7.65
CA LYS A 169 36.54 32.97 -9.10
C LYS A 169 35.91 31.62 -9.49
N GLU A 170 36.43 30.52 -8.95
CA GLU A 170 35.90 29.18 -9.22
C GLU A 170 34.53 28.99 -8.56
N LEU A 171 34.32 29.57 -7.38
CA LEU A 171 33.04 29.57 -6.69
C LEU A 171 31.97 30.28 -7.53
N LYS A 172 32.27 31.49 -8.02
CA LYS A 172 31.35 32.26 -8.86
C LYS A 172 30.97 31.50 -10.14
N ARG A 173 31.95 30.84 -10.79
CA ARG A 173 31.69 30.01 -11.97
C ARG A 173 30.73 28.85 -11.67
N TYR A 174 30.87 28.23 -10.51
CA TYR A 174 29.97 27.17 -10.06
C TYR A 174 28.57 27.70 -9.72
N GLU A 175 28.48 28.81 -8.99
CA GLU A 175 27.21 29.46 -8.64
C GLU A 175 26.43 29.92 -9.89
N GLU A 176 27.11 30.52 -10.87
CA GLU A 176 26.51 30.92 -12.15
C GLU A 176 25.93 29.72 -12.91
N CYS A 177 26.67 28.59 -12.95
CA CYS A 177 26.20 27.36 -13.56
C CYS A 177 24.96 26.80 -12.84
N GLN A 178 25.01 26.73 -11.50
CA GLN A 178 23.92 26.22 -10.69
C GLN A 178 22.66 27.08 -10.87
N LEU A 179 22.79 28.40 -10.81
CA LEU A 179 21.68 29.34 -10.97
C LEU A 179 21.05 29.25 -12.36
N ALA A 180 21.87 29.18 -13.41
CA ALA A 180 21.40 29.06 -14.79
C ALA A 180 20.55 27.79 -15.00
N LYS A 181 20.98 26.66 -14.44
CA LYS A 181 20.26 25.38 -14.56
C LYS A 181 19.03 25.30 -13.66
N PHE A 182 19.10 25.85 -12.45
CA PHE A 182 17.98 25.82 -11.52
C PHE A 182 16.80 26.67 -12.01
N ASN A 183 17.08 27.77 -12.72
CA ASN A 183 16.07 28.65 -13.31
C ASN A 183 15.54 28.16 -14.66
N ASP A 184 16.08 27.08 -15.23
CA ASP A 184 15.61 26.53 -16.49
C ASP A 184 14.29 25.75 -16.29
N PRO A 185 13.16 26.22 -16.85
CA PRO A 185 11.87 25.54 -16.71
C PRO A 185 11.85 24.17 -17.37
N TRP A 186 12.61 23.97 -18.46
CA TRP A 186 12.66 22.69 -19.15
C TRP A 186 13.38 21.64 -18.30
N PHE A 187 14.49 22.04 -17.68
CA PHE A 187 15.21 21.17 -16.74
C PHE A 187 14.33 20.74 -15.56
N ARG A 188 13.57 21.68 -14.97
CA ARG A 188 12.61 21.36 -13.91
C ARG A 188 11.54 20.38 -14.38
N GLN A 189 11.02 20.54 -15.60
CA GLN A 189 10.02 19.64 -16.17
C GLN A 189 10.57 18.22 -16.36
N GLN A 190 11.79 18.08 -16.88
CA GLN A 190 12.41 16.76 -17.06
C GLN A 190 12.56 15.99 -15.74
N ILE A 191 13.08 16.65 -14.70
CA ILE A 191 13.24 16.03 -13.37
C ILE A 191 11.89 15.69 -12.76
N THR A 192 10.88 16.54 -13.00
CA THR A 192 9.50 16.29 -12.57
C THR A 192 8.93 15.04 -13.25
N ASP A 193 9.11 14.90 -14.57
CA ASP A 193 8.63 13.74 -15.33
C ASP A 193 9.33 12.45 -14.90
N GLU A 194 10.64 12.50 -14.66
CA GLU A 194 11.40 11.37 -14.11
C GLU A 194 10.87 10.95 -12.72
N TYR A 195 10.63 11.94 -11.85
CA TYR A 195 10.05 11.71 -10.53
C TYR A 195 8.64 11.10 -10.61
N ILE A 196 7.75 11.65 -11.44
CA ILE A 196 6.39 11.14 -11.62
C ILE A 196 6.42 9.71 -12.16
N LYS A 197 7.30 9.41 -13.11
CA LYS A 197 7.48 8.06 -13.64
C LYS A 197 7.89 7.10 -12.52
N GLU A 198 8.93 7.43 -11.75
CA GLU A 198 9.38 6.59 -10.63
C GLU A 198 8.27 6.37 -9.60
N ARG A 199 7.55 7.44 -9.24
CA ARG A 199 6.41 7.41 -8.32
C ARG A 199 5.29 6.51 -8.84
N SER A 200 4.97 6.60 -10.13
CA SER A 200 3.93 5.77 -10.76
C SER A 200 4.30 4.30 -10.71
N GLU A 201 5.56 3.95 -10.98
CA GLU A 201 6.05 2.57 -10.91
C GLU A 201 6.05 2.03 -9.48
N TYR A 202 6.41 2.85 -8.49
CA TYR A 202 6.29 2.49 -7.08
C TYR A 202 4.82 2.23 -6.69
N ARG A 203 3.89 3.08 -7.14
CA ARG A 203 2.45 2.88 -6.87
C ARG A 203 1.87 1.64 -7.57
N ARG A 204 2.40 1.26 -8.74
CA ARG A 204 2.00 0.04 -9.48
C ARG A 204 2.53 -1.24 -8.87
N THR A 205 3.82 -1.24 -8.48
CA THR A 205 4.55 -2.46 -8.13
C THR A 205 4.75 -2.63 -6.62
N GLY A 206 4.63 -1.55 -5.86
CA GLY A 206 4.98 -1.50 -4.43
C GLY A 206 6.49 -1.52 -4.16
N LYS A 207 7.33 -1.57 -5.20
CA LYS A 207 8.78 -1.74 -5.07
C LYS A 207 9.53 -0.46 -5.42
N ASN A 208 10.59 -0.15 -4.67
CA ASN A 208 11.45 1.00 -4.94
C ASN A 208 12.43 0.71 -6.11
N VAL A 209 13.14 1.74 -6.58
CA VAL A 209 14.10 1.60 -7.71
C VAL A 209 15.22 0.59 -7.39
N MET A 210 15.71 0.59 -6.15
CA MET A 210 16.80 -0.29 -5.74
C MET A 210 16.35 -1.76 -5.68
N GLU A 211 15.16 -2.02 -5.15
CA GLU A 211 14.53 -3.35 -5.10
C GLU A 211 14.32 -3.90 -6.50
N ARG A 212 13.80 -3.11 -7.43
CA ARG A 212 13.66 -3.53 -8.82
C ARG A 212 15.02 -3.88 -9.45
N LYS A 213 16.03 -3.03 -9.28
CA LYS A 213 17.40 -3.31 -9.76
C LYS A 213 18.01 -4.55 -9.10
N TRP A 214 17.72 -4.79 -7.82
CA TRP A 214 18.19 -5.95 -7.09
C TRP A 214 17.53 -7.23 -7.62
N GLU A 215 16.23 -7.19 -7.90
CA GLU A 215 15.51 -8.30 -8.53
C GLU A 215 16.05 -8.61 -9.92
N ASP A 216 16.25 -7.58 -10.76
CA ASP A 216 16.85 -7.72 -12.09
C ASP A 216 18.25 -8.36 -12.00
N TYR A 217 19.06 -7.92 -11.02
CA TYR A 217 20.39 -8.47 -10.77
C TYR A 217 20.35 -9.93 -10.29
N CYS A 218 19.42 -10.26 -9.38
CA CYS A 218 19.22 -11.62 -8.92
C CYS A 218 18.78 -12.53 -10.07
N GLU A 219 17.86 -12.08 -10.92
CA GLU A 219 17.41 -12.81 -12.10
C GLU A 219 18.55 -13.02 -13.10
N TYR A 220 19.35 -11.99 -13.36
CA TYR A 220 20.55 -12.10 -14.19
C TYR A 220 21.53 -13.15 -13.65
N LYS A 221 21.80 -13.14 -12.34
CA LYS A 221 22.70 -14.11 -11.70
C LYS A 221 22.16 -15.54 -11.75
N LYS A 222 20.86 -15.72 -11.55
CA LYS A 222 20.17 -17.01 -11.71
C LYS A 222 20.33 -17.55 -13.14
N LYS A 223 20.10 -16.71 -14.15
CA LYS A 223 20.28 -17.09 -15.58
C LYS A 223 21.70 -17.50 -15.91
N LYS A 224 22.70 -16.90 -15.25
CA LYS A 224 24.11 -17.22 -15.46
C LYS A 224 24.56 -18.51 -14.75
N GLY A 225 23.78 -19.02 -13.79
CA GLY A 225 24.16 -20.18 -12.97
C GLY A 225 25.14 -19.86 -11.83
N ASP A 226 25.38 -18.58 -11.55
CA ASP A 226 26.27 -18.10 -10.47
C ASP A 226 25.51 -17.94 -9.13
N TRP A 227 24.22 -18.30 -9.07
CA TRP A 227 23.36 -18.01 -7.92
C TRP A 227 23.28 -19.22 -6.98
N ILE A 228 23.88 -19.09 -5.80
CA ILE A 228 23.79 -20.06 -4.71
C ILE A 228 22.51 -19.73 -3.94
N ASP A 229 21.60 -20.69 -3.81
CA ASP A 229 20.42 -20.51 -2.97
C ASP A 229 20.83 -20.57 -1.50
N LEU A 230 20.31 -19.65 -0.67
CA LEU A 230 20.58 -19.68 0.78
C LEU A 230 20.03 -20.94 1.44
N SER A 231 19.08 -21.64 0.80
CA SER A 231 18.64 -22.96 1.23
C SER A 231 19.73 -24.03 1.13
N ASP A 232 20.73 -23.84 0.27
CA ASP A 232 21.84 -24.78 0.08
C ASP A 232 22.92 -24.64 1.16
N TYR A 233 22.96 -23.52 1.89
CA TYR A 233 23.95 -23.27 2.95
C TYR A 233 23.53 -23.82 4.33
N ASN A 234 22.23 -24.14 4.50
CA ASN A 234 21.68 -24.70 5.75
C ASN A 234 21.53 -26.24 5.72
N LYS A 235 22.15 -26.91 4.75
CA LYS A 235 22.29 -28.37 4.66
C LYS A 235 23.69 -28.80 5.04
#